data_AF-A0A163FND2-F1
#
_entry.id   AF-A0A163FND2-F1
#
_cell.length_a   1.000
_cell.length_b   1.000
_cell.length_c   1.000
_cell.angle_alpha   90.00
_cell.angle_beta   90.00
_cell.angle_gamma   90.00
#
_symmetry.space_group_name_H-M   'P 1'
#
loop_
_entity.id
_entity.type
_entity.pdbx_description
1 polymer ?
#
loop_
_entity_poly.entity_id
_entity_poly.type
_entity_poly.pdbx_seq_one_letter_code
_entity_poly.pdbx_strand_id
1 'polypeptide(L)'
;MQIDIQKLYDKYMTLDIPNPFNLEQIDQILKDKYFAVETDLENFSGLRFDPYENFDEAVKAYSFRDKRGIKELFKLNSEEYDESLVPNGINLTVNSKDNMYISGGTEIGGSNLLSIETAIFFGIDKEEMTLGNERFEDYLVALYLAGYIQFENDTILEDVYKRYRDSYLLEYYGPSSGRGGEKLY
;
A
#
# COMPACT_ATOMS: atom_id res chain seq x y z
N MET A 1 17.78 2.40 16.50
CA MET A 1 16.96 1.28 16.00
C MET A 1 17.16 1.21 14.50
N GLN A 2 17.41 0.02 13.96
CA GLN A 2 17.64 -0.19 12.53
C GLN A 2 16.78 -1.36 12.08
N ILE A 3 16.09 -1.21 10.94
CA ILE A 3 15.38 -2.33 10.33
C ILE A 3 16.44 -3.30 9.79
N ASP A 4 16.35 -4.57 10.20
CA ASP A 4 17.26 -5.61 9.73
C ASP A 4 16.73 -6.19 8.41
N ILE A 5 17.27 -5.70 7.30
CA ILE A 5 16.86 -6.10 5.96
C ILE A 5 17.15 -7.57 5.68
N GLN A 6 18.26 -8.11 6.20
CA GLN A 6 18.55 -9.53 6.07
C GLN A 6 17.48 -10.37 6.76
N LYS A 7 17.07 -9.97 7.97
CA LYS A 7 15.98 -10.64 8.70
C LYS A 7 14.64 -10.54 7.97
N LEU A 8 14.31 -9.40 7.36
CA LEU A 8 13.09 -9.27 6.54
C LEU A 8 13.14 -10.21 5.33
N TYR A 9 14.27 -10.26 4.63
CA TYR A 9 14.47 -11.14 3.49
C TYR A 9 14.36 -12.62 3.88
N ASP A 10 15.05 -13.05 4.94
CA ASP A 10 15.00 -14.43 5.42
C ASP A 10 13.56 -14.83 5.75
N LYS A 11 12.78 -13.93 6.36
CA LYS A 11 11.36 -14.17 6.63
C LYS A 11 10.53 -14.21 5.34
N TYR A 12 10.75 -13.26 4.43
CA TYR A 12 10.08 -13.22 3.12
C TYR A 12 10.23 -14.53 2.36
N MET A 13 11.42 -15.12 2.33
CA MET A 13 11.68 -16.40 1.66
C MET A 13 10.91 -17.60 2.24
N THR A 14 10.34 -17.46 3.44
CA THR A 14 9.48 -18.50 4.05
C THR A 14 7.99 -18.29 3.79
N LEU A 15 7.61 -17.16 3.20
CA LEU A 15 6.23 -16.77 2.98
C LEU A 15 5.86 -16.95 1.50
N ASP A 16 4.64 -17.41 1.24
CA ASP A 16 4.08 -17.50 -0.11
C ASP A 16 3.33 -16.20 -0.44
N ILE A 17 4.09 -15.10 -0.53
CA ILE A 17 3.54 -13.77 -0.88
C ILE A 17 3.47 -13.67 -2.41
N PRO A 18 2.30 -13.41 -3.00
CA PRO A 18 2.17 -13.19 -4.44
C PRO A 18 3.05 -12.03 -4.93
N ASN A 19 3.62 -12.19 -6.12
CA ASN A 19 4.40 -11.16 -6.79
C ASN A 19 4.29 -11.30 -8.32
N PRO A 20 3.42 -10.53 -9.00
CA PRO A 20 2.44 -9.57 -8.48
C PRO A 20 1.20 -10.23 -7.84
N PHE A 21 0.32 -9.42 -7.25
CA PHE A 21 -0.99 -9.86 -6.79
C PHE A 21 -2.03 -9.80 -7.92
N ASN A 22 -2.87 -10.82 -8.03
CA ASN A 22 -4.00 -10.80 -8.97
C ASN A 22 -5.24 -10.07 -8.40
N LEU A 23 -6.20 -9.73 -9.25
CA LEU A 23 -7.39 -8.95 -8.85
C LEU A 23 -8.29 -9.64 -7.82
N GLU A 24 -8.27 -10.97 -7.71
CA GLU A 24 -9.03 -11.72 -6.70
C GLU A 24 -8.33 -11.65 -5.34
N GLN A 25 -7.01 -11.79 -5.32
CA GLN A 25 -6.20 -11.63 -4.11
C GLN A 25 -6.30 -10.21 -3.56
N ILE A 26 -6.23 -9.19 -4.44
CA ILE A 26 -6.43 -7.78 -4.06
C ILE A 26 -7.82 -7.59 -3.44
N ASP A 27 -8.87 -8.12 -4.09
CA ASP A 27 -10.24 -8.05 -3.59
C ASP A 27 -10.39 -8.62 -2.18
N GLN A 28 -9.85 -9.81 -1.97
CA GLN A 28 -9.88 -10.49 -0.68
C GLN A 28 -9.15 -9.69 0.40
N ILE A 29 -7.95 -9.16 0.10
CA ILE A 29 -7.16 -8.37 1.04
C ILE A 29 -7.92 -7.09 1.44
N LEU A 30 -8.43 -6.35 0.46
CA LEU A 30 -9.14 -5.09 0.73
C LEU A 30 -10.40 -5.33 1.57
N LYS A 31 -11.15 -6.40 1.28
CA LYS A 31 -12.38 -6.75 2.03
C LYS A 31 -12.07 -7.30 3.42
N ASP A 32 -11.12 -8.21 3.56
CA ASP A 32 -10.87 -8.88 4.85
C ASP A 32 -10.11 -8.00 5.83
N LYS A 33 -9.05 -7.35 5.35
CA LYS A 33 -8.13 -6.59 6.21
C LYS A 33 -8.66 -5.20 6.51
N TYR A 34 -9.26 -4.57 5.51
CA TYR A 34 -9.68 -3.17 5.59
C TYR A 34 -11.20 -2.99 5.58
N PHE A 35 -11.97 -4.08 5.57
CA PHE A 35 -13.43 -4.04 5.56
C PHE A 35 -13.98 -3.17 4.41
N ALA A 36 -13.27 -3.17 3.28
CA ALA A 36 -13.67 -2.42 2.11
C ALA A 36 -14.96 -3.00 1.53
N VAL A 37 -15.79 -2.13 0.97
CA VAL A 37 -16.99 -2.53 0.22
C VAL A 37 -16.74 -2.20 -1.24
N GLU A 38 -16.83 -3.20 -2.10
CA GLU A 38 -16.83 -3.00 -3.55
C GLU A 38 -18.08 -2.21 -3.95
N THR A 39 -17.91 -1.22 -4.83
CA THR A 39 -18.94 -0.27 -5.23
C THR A 39 -18.95 -0.09 -6.75
N ASP A 40 -20.04 0.47 -7.26
CA ASP A 40 -20.15 0.87 -8.67
C ASP A 40 -19.06 1.89 -9.05
N LEU A 41 -18.37 1.63 -10.16
CA LEU A 41 -17.37 2.52 -10.76
C LEU A 41 -17.96 3.87 -11.13
N GLU A 42 -19.23 3.94 -11.53
CA GLU A 42 -19.88 5.18 -11.95
C GLU A 42 -19.95 6.22 -10.82
N ASN A 43 -19.83 5.81 -9.56
CA ASN A 43 -19.70 6.74 -8.44
C ASN A 43 -18.43 7.62 -8.54
N PHE A 44 -17.46 7.21 -9.37
CA PHE A 44 -16.20 7.90 -9.62
C PHE A 44 -16.07 8.40 -11.07
N SER A 45 -17.19 8.53 -11.80
CA SER A 45 -17.19 8.93 -13.21
C SER A 45 -16.49 10.26 -13.49
N GLY A 46 -16.32 11.12 -12.48
CA GLY A 46 -15.55 12.36 -12.58
C GLY A 46 -14.07 12.15 -12.93
N LEU A 47 -13.50 10.99 -12.58
CA LEU A 47 -12.12 10.63 -12.90
C LEU A 47 -11.90 10.43 -14.42
N ARG A 48 -12.97 10.27 -15.22
CA ARG A 48 -12.88 10.26 -16.70
C ARG A 48 -12.29 11.53 -17.28
N PHE A 49 -12.40 12.64 -16.56
CA PHE A 49 -11.90 13.94 -17.00
C PHE A 49 -10.45 14.19 -16.58
N ASP A 50 -9.87 13.30 -15.75
CA ASP A 50 -8.48 13.37 -15.36
C ASP A 50 -7.63 12.50 -16.31
N PRO A 51 -6.75 13.10 -17.14
CA PRO A 51 -5.95 12.36 -18.10
C PRO A 51 -4.89 11.45 -17.45
N TYR A 52 -4.64 11.56 -16.15
CA TYR A 52 -3.65 10.76 -15.45
C TYR A 52 -4.23 9.53 -14.75
N GLU A 53 -5.56 9.44 -14.60
CA GLU A 53 -6.21 8.38 -13.82
C GLU A 53 -6.55 7.14 -14.65
N ASN A 54 -6.41 7.21 -15.97
CA ASN A 54 -6.66 6.09 -16.90
C ASN A 54 -8.01 5.39 -16.63
N PHE A 55 -9.06 6.15 -16.33
CA PHE A 55 -10.34 5.60 -15.85
C PHE A 55 -10.99 4.61 -16.83
N ASP A 56 -10.68 4.68 -18.12
CA ASP A 56 -11.14 3.71 -19.11
C ASP A 56 -10.59 2.28 -18.88
N GLU A 57 -9.52 2.15 -18.11
CA GLU A 57 -8.94 0.87 -17.65
C GLU A 57 -9.45 0.47 -16.26
N ALA A 58 -10.32 1.25 -15.61
CA ALA A 58 -10.83 0.94 -14.28
C ALA A 58 -11.78 -0.27 -14.32
N VAL A 59 -11.47 -1.29 -13.53
CA VAL A 59 -12.20 -2.58 -13.49
C VAL A 59 -12.94 -2.82 -12.18
N LYS A 60 -12.52 -2.17 -11.08
CA LYS A 60 -13.17 -2.27 -9.77
C LYS A 60 -13.05 -0.96 -9.00
N ALA A 61 -13.99 -0.72 -8.08
CA ALA A 61 -13.90 0.38 -7.13
C ALA A 61 -14.26 -0.09 -5.72
N TYR A 62 -13.60 0.50 -4.72
CA TYR A 62 -13.78 0.16 -3.31
C TYR A 62 -13.98 1.41 -2.47
N SER A 63 -14.86 1.30 -1.48
CA SER A 63 -15.09 2.30 -0.46
C SER A 63 -14.70 1.76 0.91
N PHE A 64 -13.84 2.50 1.61
CA PHE A 64 -13.41 2.24 2.97
C PHE A 64 -14.17 3.19 3.90
N ARG A 65 -15.09 2.63 4.69
CA ARG A 65 -15.96 3.40 5.61
C ARG A 65 -15.96 2.82 7.03
N ASP A 66 -15.59 1.55 7.18
CA ASP A 66 -15.51 0.93 8.50
C ASP A 66 -14.38 1.55 9.31
N LYS A 67 -14.70 1.99 10.54
CA LYS A 67 -13.73 2.65 11.43
C LYS A 67 -12.52 1.79 11.74
N ARG A 68 -12.68 0.46 11.79
CA ARG A 68 -11.58 -0.47 12.00
C ARG A 68 -10.61 -0.42 10.82
N GLY A 69 -11.14 -0.49 9.61
CA GLY A 69 -10.35 -0.37 8.38
C GLY A 69 -9.66 0.98 8.25
N ILE A 70 -10.38 2.08 8.49
CA ILE A 70 -9.80 3.44 8.43
C ILE A 70 -8.67 3.60 9.46
N LYS A 71 -8.86 3.13 10.69
CA LYS A 71 -7.82 3.19 11.72
C LYS A 71 -6.56 2.44 11.30
N GLU A 72 -6.71 1.27 10.68
CA GLU A 72 -5.57 0.51 10.15
C GLU A 72 -4.87 1.27 9.01
N LEU A 73 -5.63 1.80 8.07
CA LEU A 73 -5.11 2.58 6.93
C LEU A 73 -4.38 3.87 7.35
N PHE A 74 -4.67 4.43 8.53
CA PHE A 74 -4.03 5.64 9.03
C PHE A 74 -2.80 5.42 9.90
N LYS A 75 -2.36 4.17 10.12
CA LYS A 75 -1.15 3.87 10.92
C LYS A 75 0.10 4.63 10.47
N LEU A 76 0.20 4.93 9.17
CA LEU A 76 1.34 5.63 8.58
C LEU A 76 1.08 7.11 8.27
N ASN A 77 -0.14 7.60 8.49
CA ASN A 77 -0.45 9.02 8.34
C ASN A 77 0.01 9.78 9.59
N SER A 78 0.18 11.10 9.50
CA SER A 78 0.48 11.92 10.69
C SER A 78 -0.60 11.73 11.76
N GLU A 79 -0.24 11.92 13.04
CA GLU A 79 -1.21 11.78 14.15
C GLU A 79 -2.35 12.80 14.10
N GLU A 80 -2.16 13.89 13.35
CA GLU A 80 -3.20 14.88 13.06
C GLU A 80 -4.23 14.38 12.02
N TYR A 81 -3.92 13.28 11.32
CA TYR A 81 -4.80 12.68 10.34
C TYR A 81 -5.73 11.66 11.00
N ASP A 82 -7.02 12.02 11.11
CA ASP A 82 -8.03 11.16 11.72
C ASP A 82 -9.28 10.99 10.83
N GLU A 83 -10.22 10.15 11.29
CA GLU A 83 -11.45 9.84 10.58
C GLU A 83 -12.31 11.07 10.24
N SER A 84 -12.15 12.20 10.95
CA SER A 84 -12.89 13.43 10.69
C SER A 84 -12.42 14.16 9.42
N LEU A 85 -11.18 13.92 8.98
CA LEU A 85 -10.63 14.48 7.73
C LEU A 85 -11.14 13.74 6.49
N VAL A 86 -11.66 12.53 6.67
CA VAL A 86 -12.28 11.71 5.62
C VAL A 86 -13.74 11.44 5.94
N PRO A 87 -14.61 12.46 6.00
CA PRO A 87 -16.03 12.29 6.36
C PRO A 87 -16.78 11.40 5.37
N ASN A 88 -16.27 11.31 4.14
CA ASN A 88 -16.76 10.42 3.08
C ASN A 88 -15.85 9.21 2.91
N GLY A 89 -15.04 8.85 3.91
CA GLY A 89 -14.05 7.77 3.90
C GLY A 89 -13.00 7.88 2.79
N ILE A 90 -12.30 6.76 2.58
CA ILE A 90 -11.29 6.60 1.51
C ILE A 90 -11.93 5.80 0.38
N ASN A 91 -11.51 6.05 -0.86
CA ASN A 91 -11.94 5.27 -2.02
C ASN A 91 -10.74 4.91 -2.88
N LEU A 92 -10.82 3.77 -3.55
CA LEU A 92 -9.81 3.29 -4.49
C LEU A 92 -10.50 2.80 -5.76
N THR A 93 -10.12 3.32 -6.91
CA THR A 93 -10.36 2.61 -8.18
C THR A 93 -9.13 1.77 -8.52
N VAL A 94 -9.37 0.59 -9.06
CA VAL A 94 -8.32 -0.34 -9.52
C VAL A 94 -8.42 -0.46 -11.02
N ASN A 95 -7.31 -0.24 -11.69
CA ASN A 95 -7.21 -0.34 -13.14
C ASN A 95 -6.53 -1.65 -13.52
N SER A 96 -6.92 -2.22 -14.65
CA SER A 96 -6.28 -3.43 -15.19
C SER A 96 -6.34 -3.44 -16.71
N LYS A 97 -5.18 -3.65 -17.35
CA LYS A 97 -5.06 -3.78 -18.81
C LYS A 97 -5.42 -5.18 -19.31
N ASP A 98 -5.24 -6.19 -18.46
CA ASP A 98 -5.38 -7.60 -18.82
C ASP A 98 -6.49 -8.34 -18.05
N ASN A 99 -7.21 -7.64 -17.17
CA ASN A 99 -8.21 -8.18 -16.24
C ASN A 99 -7.68 -9.27 -15.30
N MET A 100 -6.36 -9.34 -15.09
CA MET A 100 -5.72 -10.31 -14.20
C MET A 100 -4.90 -9.63 -13.12
N TYR A 101 -4.13 -8.60 -13.47
CA TYR A 101 -3.25 -7.87 -12.56
C TYR A 101 -3.57 -6.38 -12.56
N ILE A 102 -3.15 -5.68 -11.50
CA ILE A 102 -3.30 -4.24 -11.40
C ILE A 102 -2.36 -3.53 -12.39
N SER A 103 -2.87 -2.53 -13.10
CA SER A 103 -2.08 -1.62 -13.96
C SER A 103 -2.05 -0.18 -13.46
N GLY A 104 -2.90 0.15 -12.48
CA GLY A 104 -3.08 1.50 -11.93
C GLY A 104 -4.04 1.47 -10.75
N GLY A 105 -4.03 2.54 -9.95
CA GLY A 105 -5.06 2.75 -8.97
C GLY A 105 -5.12 4.22 -8.54
N THR A 106 -6.34 4.70 -8.35
CA THR A 106 -6.60 6.10 -7.95
C THR A 106 -7.18 6.12 -6.56
N GLU A 107 -6.49 6.77 -5.64
CA GLU A 107 -6.96 6.93 -4.27
C GLU A 107 -7.62 8.30 -4.05
N ILE A 108 -8.79 8.31 -3.41
CA ILE A 108 -9.48 9.52 -2.95
C ILE A 108 -9.61 9.46 -1.43
N GLY A 109 -9.18 10.51 -0.73
CA GLY A 109 -9.24 10.59 0.73
C GLY A 109 -7.89 10.37 1.42
N GLY A 110 -6.96 9.66 0.78
CA GLY A 110 -5.53 9.61 1.12
C GLY A 110 -5.16 8.80 2.38
N SER A 111 -4.38 7.75 2.17
CA SER A 111 -3.78 6.87 3.17
C SER A 111 -2.40 6.47 2.68
N ASN A 112 -1.39 6.78 3.49
CA ASN A 112 -0.02 6.37 3.20
C ASN A 112 0.09 4.83 3.11
N LEU A 113 -0.68 4.12 3.93
CA LEU A 113 -0.69 2.66 3.92
C LEU A 113 -1.41 2.09 2.69
N LEU A 114 -2.54 2.66 2.27
CA LEU A 114 -3.25 2.20 1.05
C LEU A 114 -2.41 2.45 -0.21
N SER A 115 -1.71 3.58 -0.24
CA SER A 115 -0.74 3.88 -1.31
C SER A 115 0.42 2.87 -1.33
N ILE A 116 0.94 2.46 -0.17
CA ILE A 116 1.94 1.38 -0.08
C ILE A 116 1.37 0.03 -0.52
N GLU A 117 0.17 -0.34 -0.06
CA GLU A 117 -0.52 -1.58 -0.45
C GLU A 117 -0.69 -1.66 -1.97
N THR A 118 -1.16 -0.58 -2.58
CA THR A 118 -1.36 -0.50 -4.03
C THR A 118 -0.04 -0.71 -4.77
N ALA A 119 1.07 -0.12 -4.29
CA ALA A 119 2.40 -0.34 -4.85
C ALA A 119 2.92 -1.78 -4.64
N ILE A 120 2.60 -2.42 -3.51
CA ILE A 120 2.92 -3.84 -3.26
C ILE A 120 2.21 -4.75 -4.26
N PHE A 121 0.95 -4.45 -4.60
CA PHE A 121 0.16 -5.28 -5.52
C PHE A 121 0.75 -5.36 -6.93
N PHE A 122 1.44 -4.30 -7.40
CA PHE A 122 2.21 -4.32 -8.64
C PHE A 122 3.38 -5.30 -8.63
N GLY A 123 3.90 -5.60 -7.45
CA GLY A 123 5.06 -6.46 -7.30
C GLY A 123 6.38 -5.79 -7.67
N ILE A 124 7.38 -6.63 -7.90
CA ILE A 124 8.74 -6.26 -8.29
C ILE A 124 9.30 -7.29 -9.29
N ASP A 125 10.08 -6.83 -10.26
CA ASP A 125 10.71 -7.68 -11.26
C ASP A 125 11.68 -8.65 -10.60
N LYS A 126 11.67 -9.92 -11.05
CA LYS A 126 12.46 -11.00 -10.42
C LYS A 126 13.95 -10.72 -10.45
N GLU A 127 14.41 -10.03 -11.48
CA GLU A 127 15.80 -9.65 -11.68
C GLU A 127 16.26 -8.59 -10.66
N GLU A 128 15.33 -7.80 -10.11
CA GLU A 128 15.60 -6.80 -9.08
C GLU A 128 15.59 -7.38 -7.66
N MET A 129 15.06 -8.60 -7.46
CA MET A 129 14.89 -9.25 -6.15
C MET A 129 16.19 -9.81 -5.56
N THR A 130 17.20 -8.95 -5.43
CA THR A 130 18.50 -9.29 -4.86
C THR A 130 18.84 -8.31 -3.72
N LEU A 131 19.33 -8.83 -2.60
CA LEU A 131 19.80 -7.98 -1.49
C LEU A 131 20.89 -7.01 -1.96
N GLY A 132 20.84 -5.76 -1.48
CA GLY A 132 21.63 -4.65 -2.00
C GLY A 132 20.98 -3.89 -3.16
N ASN A 133 19.88 -4.39 -3.74
CA ASN A 133 19.02 -3.60 -4.62
C ASN A 133 18.04 -2.78 -3.77
N GLU A 134 18.21 -1.46 -3.74
CA GLU A 134 17.40 -0.57 -2.89
C GLU A 134 15.90 -0.67 -3.13
N ARG A 135 15.46 -0.91 -4.37
CA ARG A 135 14.05 -1.07 -4.68
C ARG A 135 13.48 -2.34 -4.05
N PHE A 136 14.24 -3.42 -4.06
CA PHE A 136 13.82 -4.66 -3.40
C PHE A 136 13.86 -4.55 -1.88
N GLU A 137 14.85 -3.86 -1.32
CA GLU A 137 14.89 -3.62 0.13
C GLU A 137 13.71 -2.76 0.58
N ASP A 138 13.37 -1.72 -0.18
CA ASP A 138 12.16 -0.92 0.09
C ASP A 138 10.88 -1.76 -0.05
N TYR A 139 10.82 -2.69 -1.00
CA TYR A 139 9.70 -3.63 -1.12
C TYR A 139 9.56 -4.53 0.11
N LEU A 140 10.66 -5.05 0.66
CA LEU A 140 10.65 -5.83 1.90
C LEU A 140 10.15 -4.99 3.08
N VAL A 141 10.57 -3.73 3.19
CA VAL A 141 10.10 -2.82 4.23
C VAL A 141 8.63 -2.44 4.02
N ALA A 142 8.19 -2.25 2.78
CA ALA A 142 6.78 -2.03 2.45
C ALA A 142 5.90 -3.22 2.89
N LEU A 143 6.32 -4.45 2.58
CA LEU A 143 5.65 -5.68 3.03
C LEU A 143 5.60 -5.77 4.56
N TYR A 144 6.65 -5.32 5.24
CA TYR A 144 6.71 -5.26 6.70
C TYR A 144 5.78 -4.19 7.29
N LEU A 145 5.77 -2.98 6.74
CA LEU A 145 4.87 -1.89 7.14
C LEU A 145 3.40 -2.28 6.98
N ALA A 146 3.08 -2.93 5.86
CA ALA A 146 1.77 -3.47 5.58
C ALA A 146 1.48 -4.76 6.34
N GLY A 147 2.42 -5.34 7.08
CA GLY A 147 2.18 -6.50 7.93
C GLY A 147 2.00 -7.82 7.18
N TYR A 148 2.49 -7.93 5.95
CA TYR A 148 2.68 -9.23 5.28
C TYR A 148 3.86 -9.99 5.88
N ILE A 149 4.90 -9.26 6.29
CA ILE A 149 6.00 -9.79 7.09
C ILE A 149 5.73 -9.44 8.56
N GLN A 150 5.65 -10.46 9.41
CA GLN A 150 5.40 -10.30 10.85
C GLN A 150 6.34 -11.17 11.68
N PHE A 151 6.66 -10.69 12.89
CA PHE A 151 7.46 -11.41 13.88
C PHE A 151 6.67 -11.50 15.20
N GLU A 152 6.75 -12.64 15.89
CA GLU A 152 5.99 -12.89 17.14
C GLU A 152 6.31 -11.89 18.26
N ASN A 153 7.54 -11.35 18.28
CA ASN A 153 8.01 -10.40 19.28
C ASN A 153 8.56 -9.15 18.58
N ASP A 154 7.72 -8.52 17.75
CA ASP A 154 8.13 -7.30 17.08
C ASP A 154 8.15 -6.10 18.04
N THR A 155 9.35 -5.72 18.46
CA THR A 155 9.54 -4.60 19.38
C THR A 155 9.82 -3.28 18.67
N ILE A 156 9.92 -3.27 17.33
CA ILE A 156 10.38 -2.09 16.59
C ILE A 156 9.33 -1.52 15.64
N LEU A 157 8.26 -2.26 15.32
CA LEU A 157 7.24 -1.83 14.36
C LEU A 157 6.66 -0.45 14.65
N GLU A 158 6.29 -0.17 15.91
CA GLU A 158 5.69 1.13 16.27
C GLU A 158 6.68 2.29 16.09
N ASP A 159 7.95 2.08 16.43
CA ASP A 159 8.98 3.08 16.22
C ASP A 159 9.24 3.30 14.70
N VAL A 160 9.12 2.25 13.88
CA VAL A 160 9.22 2.36 12.41
C VAL A 160 8.03 3.14 11.85
N TYR A 161 6.81 2.86 12.32
CA TYR A 161 5.63 3.65 11.97
C TYR A 161 5.80 5.11 12.34
N LYS A 162 6.32 5.39 13.54
CA LYS A 162 6.61 6.75 13.98
C LYS A 162 7.62 7.44 13.05
N ARG A 163 8.72 6.78 12.66
CA ARG A 163 9.67 7.36 11.69
C ARG A 163 9.00 7.67 10.36
N TYR A 164 8.15 6.79 9.85
CA TYR A 164 7.42 7.07 8.61
C TYR A 164 6.54 8.33 8.75
N ARG A 165 5.84 8.48 9.88
CA ARG A 165 5.06 9.69 10.20
C ARG A 165 5.94 10.95 10.32
N ASP A 166 7.16 10.80 10.83
CA ASP A 166 8.19 11.83 10.92
C ASP A 166 8.90 12.10 9.55
N SER A 167 8.27 11.73 8.43
CA SER A 167 8.72 11.98 7.05
C SER A 167 9.98 11.22 6.61
N TYR A 168 10.36 10.14 7.31
CA TYR A 168 11.31 9.19 6.77
C TYR A 168 10.65 8.34 5.68
N LEU A 169 11.35 8.11 4.58
CA LEU A 169 10.73 7.63 3.35
C LEU A 169 11.26 6.26 2.92
N LEU A 170 10.43 5.57 2.13
CA LEU A 170 10.87 4.60 1.13
C LEU A 170 11.03 5.38 -0.18
N GLU A 171 12.14 5.18 -0.87
CA GLU A 171 12.44 5.90 -2.10
C GLU A 171 11.49 5.47 -3.23
N TYR A 172 11.10 4.19 -3.25
CA TYR A 172 10.32 3.61 -4.34
C TYR A 172 8.86 3.29 -4.01
N TYR A 173 8.42 3.42 -2.75
CA TYR A 173 7.09 3.00 -2.30
C TYR A 173 6.37 4.07 -1.45
N GLY A 174 5.07 4.24 -1.69
CA GLY A 174 4.23 5.22 -0.99
C GLY A 174 4.20 6.61 -1.63
N PRO A 175 3.43 7.56 -1.06
CA PRO A 175 3.09 8.83 -1.73
C PRO A 175 4.25 9.84 -1.85
N SER A 176 5.36 9.57 -1.18
CA SER A 176 6.56 10.41 -1.16
C SER A 176 7.73 9.80 -1.95
N SER A 177 7.50 8.72 -2.71
CA SER A 177 8.52 8.10 -3.55
C SER A 177 9.19 9.13 -4.47
N GLY A 178 10.52 9.11 -4.57
CA GLY A 178 11.31 10.00 -5.42
C GLY A 178 11.41 11.46 -4.96
N ARG A 179 10.92 11.81 -3.75
CA ARG A 179 10.97 13.21 -3.25
C ARG A 179 12.29 13.61 -2.59
N GLY A 180 13.19 12.65 -2.34
CA GLY A 180 14.43 12.86 -1.60
C GLY A 180 14.17 13.17 -0.12
N GLY A 181 14.69 12.33 0.78
CA GLY A 181 14.50 12.46 2.23
C GLY A 181 15.42 11.53 3.00
N GLU A 182 15.31 11.55 4.34
CA GLU A 182 16.05 10.57 5.14
C GLU A 182 15.42 9.19 4.99
N LYS A 183 16.25 8.18 4.70
CA LYS A 183 15.79 6.80 4.48
C LYS A 183 15.24 6.21 5.78
N LEU A 184 14.16 5.44 5.66
CA LEU A 184 13.48 4.84 6.82
C LEU A 184 14.33 3.85 7.61
N TYR A 185 15.37 3.26 7.01
CA TYR A 185 16.20 2.22 7.61
C TYR A 185 17.68 2.38 7.32
#